data_AF-A0A6A4TGL8-F1
#
_entry.id   AF-A0A6A4TGL8-F1
#
_cell.length_a   1.000
_cell.length_b   1.000
_cell.length_c   1.000
_cell.angle_alpha   90.00
_cell.angle_beta   90.00
_cell.angle_gamma   90.00
#
_symmetry.space_group_name_H-M   'P 1'
#
loop_
_entity.id
_entity.type
_entity.pdbx_description
1 polymer ?
#
loop_
_entity_poly.entity_id
_entity_poly.type
_entity_poly.pdbx_seq_one_letter_code
_entity_poly.pdbx_strand_id
1 'polypeptide(L)'
;MSWRPTYRSSKFRNVYGKVANREHCFDGVPITKNVHDNHFCAVNSKFVAVVTESAGGGSFMVIPVAQSGRLDSHYSKVCGHQGNVLDIKWNPFFENIIASCSEDTSASDPQL
;
A
#
# COMPACT_ATOMS: atom_id res chain seq x y z
N MET A 1 2.74 25.10 47.14
CA MET A 1 2.36 24.03 46.18
C MET A 1 3.50 23.89 45.18
N SER A 2 4.31 22.83 45.26
CA SER A 2 5.43 22.64 44.33
C SER A 2 4.94 22.05 43.02
N TRP A 3 4.99 22.84 41.96
CA TRP A 3 4.74 22.38 40.60
C TRP A 3 5.92 21.49 40.20
N ARG A 4 5.79 20.16 40.38
CA ARG A 4 6.70 19.21 39.76
C ARG A 4 6.12 18.90 38.38
N PRO A 5 6.73 19.36 37.27
CA PRO A 5 6.36 18.82 35.97
C PRO A 5 6.66 17.33 36.07
N THR A 6 5.63 16.49 36.01
CA THR A 6 5.82 15.05 35.86
C THR A 6 6.66 14.88 34.60
N TYR A 7 7.94 14.55 34.76
CA TYR A 7 8.84 14.31 33.65
C TYR A 7 8.25 13.14 32.85
N ARG A 8 7.48 13.46 31.80
CA ARG A 8 6.99 12.46 30.86
C ARG A 8 8.18 12.02 30.02
N SER A 9 8.94 11.08 30.58
CA SER A 9 9.97 10.35 29.84
C SER A 9 9.24 9.47 28.82
N SER A 10 9.22 9.89 27.57
CA SER A 10 8.88 8.99 26.47
C SER A 10 10.19 8.41 25.96
N LYS A 11 10.27 7.07 25.86
CA LYS A 11 11.38 6.39 25.17
C LYS A 11 11.44 6.77 23.68
N PHE A 12 10.38 7.36 23.14
CA PHE A 12 10.25 7.76 21.74
C PHE A 12 10.54 9.24 21.49
N ARG A 13 11.09 9.97 22.48
CA ARG A 13 11.34 11.42 22.37
C ARG A 13 12.24 11.80 21.19
N ASN A 14 13.10 10.89 20.74
CA ASN A 14 14.07 11.11 19.67
C ASN A 14 13.80 10.26 18.41
N VAL A 15 12.56 9.81 18.20
CA VAL A 15 12.19 9.09 16.97
C VAL A 15 12.08 10.09 15.82
N TYR A 16 12.76 9.80 14.70
CA TYR A 16 12.65 10.55 13.46
C TYR A 16 12.58 9.59 12.27
N GLY A 17 11.89 10.00 11.21
CA GLY A 17 11.82 9.26 9.96
C GLY A 17 13.09 9.45 9.13
N LYS A 18 13.57 8.37 8.52
CA LYS A 18 14.63 8.41 7.51
C LYS A 18 14.09 7.80 6.22
N VAL A 19 14.10 8.58 5.15
CA VAL A 19 13.69 8.10 3.82
C VAL A 19 14.72 7.09 3.30
N ALA A 20 14.25 6.06 2.61
CA ALA A 20 15.11 5.07 1.98
C ALA A 20 15.91 5.66 0.82
N ASN A 21 17.07 5.07 0.50
CA ASN A 21 17.82 5.42 -0.71
C ASN A 21 17.01 5.05 -1.96
N ARG A 22 17.30 5.69 -3.10
CA ARG A 22 16.56 5.47 -4.35
C ARG A 22 16.62 4.02 -4.84
N GLU A 23 17.69 3.28 -4.54
CA GLU A 23 17.81 1.84 -4.84
C GLU A 23 16.75 0.99 -4.11
N HIS A 24 16.22 1.49 -2.99
CA HIS A 24 15.21 0.86 -2.16
C HIS A 24 13.81 1.47 -2.36
N CYS A 25 13.64 2.32 -3.36
CA CYS A 25 12.34 2.87 -3.76
C CYS A 25 11.75 2.08 -4.92
N PHE A 26 10.43 2.17 -5.10
CA PHE A 26 9.72 1.59 -6.25
C PHE A 26 9.36 2.70 -7.22
N ASP A 27 10.08 2.76 -8.35
CA ASP A 27 9.91 3.79 -9.37
C ASP A 27 9.06 3.26 -10.54
N GLY A 28 8.28 4.16 -11.16
CA GLY A 28 7.47 3.82 -12.34
C GLY A 28 6.10 3.18 -12.04
N VAL A 29 5.65 3.22 -10.77
CA VAL A 29 4.31 2.75 -10.39
C VAL A 29 3.25 3.77 -10.84
N PRO A 30 2.26 3.39 -11.68
CA PRO A 30 1.18 4.27 -12.11
C PRO A 30 0.09 4.37 -11.02
N ILE A 31 0.40 5.09 -9.94
CA ILE A 31 -0.51 5.27 -8.79
C ILE A 31 -1.81 5.93 -9.24
N THR A 32 -2.94 5.44 -8.71
CA THR A 32 -4.26 6.03 -8.96
C THR A 32 -4.31 7.52 -8.61
N LYS A 33 -4.99 8.31 -9.42
CA LYS A 33 -5.31 9.73 -9.14
C LYS A 33 -6.67 9.91 -8.48
N ASN A 34 -7.32 8.82 -8.09
CA ASN A 34 -8.63 8.87 -7.48
C ASN A 34 -8.56 9.62 -6.14
N VAL A 35 -9.57 10.45 -5.87
CA VAL A 35 -9.63 11.32 -4.70
C VAL A 35 -10.58 10.67 -3.69
N HIS A 36 -10.08 9.64 -3.02
CA HIS A 36 -10.75 9.02 -1.87
C HIS A 36 -9.82 9.07 -0.66
N ASP A 37 -10.38 9.16 0.54
CA ASP A 37 -9.64 9.24 1.82
C ASP A 37 -9.06 7.88 2.26
N ASN A 38 -8.44 7.15 1.33
CA ASN A 38 -7.80 5.86 1.60
C ASN A 38 -6.30 5.89 1.28
N HIS A 39 -5.56 4.96 1.88
CA HIS A 39 -4.09 4.94 1.78
C HIS A 39 -3.58 4.50 0.41
N PHE A 40 -4.41 3.86 -0.42
CA PHE A 40 -4.09 3.30 -1.75
C PHE A 40 -2.88 2.36 -1.83
N CYS A 41 -2.25 2.07 -0.70
CA CYS A 41 -1.13 1.15 -0.57
C CYS A 41 -1.31 0.27 0.67
N ALA A 42 -0.87 -0.98 0.55
CA ALA A 42 -0.85 -1.94 1.65
C ALA A 42 0.43 -2.76 1.55
N VAL A 43 1.09 -2.98 2.69
CA VAL A 43 2.38 -3.68 2.73
C VAL A 43 2.33 -4.79 3.75
N ASN A 44 2.94 -5.93 3.43
CA ASN A 44 3.26 -6.99 4.38
C ASN A 44 4.75 -7.33 4.30
N SER A 45 5.19 -8.43 4.94
CA SER A 45 6.63 -8.76 4.97
C SER A 45 7.23 -9.15 3.60
N LYS A 46 6.37 -9.55 2.65
CA LYS A 46 6.75 -10.10 1.33
C LYS A 46 6.42 -9.18 0.18
N PHE A 47 5.34 -8.41 0.26
CA PHE A 47 4.75 -7.69 -0.85
C PHE A 47 4.35 -6.26 -0.49
N VAL A 48 4.49 -5.37 -1.48
CA VAL A 48 3.93 -4.03 -1.53
C VAL A 48 2.81 -4.04 -2.56
N ALA A 49 1.59 -3.77 -2.15
CA ALA A 49 0.45 -3.59 -3.04
C ALA A 49 0.11 -2.11 -3.19
N VAL A 50 -0.13 -1.67 -4.42
CA VAL A 50 -0.45 -0.28 -4.76
C VAL A 50 -1.59 -0.24 -5.76
N VAL A 51 -2.63 0.56 -5.46
CA VAL A 51 -3.75 0.77 -6.36
C VAL A 51 -3.31 1.59 -7.58
N THR A 52 -3.64 1.10 -8.77
CA THR A 52 -3.22 1.69 -10.04
C THR A 52 -4.39 2.07 -10.93
N GLU A 53 -4.21 3.13 -11.73
CA GLU A 53 -5.19 3.54 -12.71
C GLU A 53 -5.18 2.59 -13.93
N SER A 54 -6.36 2.17 -14.40
CA SER A 54 -6.50 1.40 -15.64
C SER A 54 -7.68 1.92 -16.45
N ALA A 55 -7.53 1.98 -17.78
CA ALA A 55 -8.51 2.58 -18.67
C ALA A 55 -9.83 1.80 -18.81
N GLY A 56 -9.89 0.57 -18.27
CA GLY A 56 -11.02 -0.35 -18.44
C GLY A 56 -11.60 -0.90 -17.13
N GLY A 57 -11.34 -0.25 -16.00
CA GLY A 57 -11.82 -0.67 -14.67
C GLY A 57 -10.76 -0.48 -13.58
N GLY A 58 -11.01 -1.04 -12.40
CA GLY A 58 -10.10 -0.95 -11.25
C GLY A 58 -9.01 -2.02 -11.28
N SER A 59 -7.79 -1.62 -10.95
CA SER A 59 -6.66 -2.54 -10.84
C SER A 59 -5.70 -2.14 -9.71
N PHE A 60 -4.88 -3.08 -9.28
CA PHE A 60 -3.77 -2.81 -8.38
C PHE A 60 -2.55 -3.67 -8.76
N MET A 61 -1.36 -3.21 -8.38
CA MET A 61 -0.10 -3.93 -8.53
C MET A 61 0.28 -4.60 -7.21
N VAL A 62 0.95 -5.74 -7.31
CA VAL A 62 1.56 -6.46 -6.18
C VAL A 62 3.03 -6.68 -6.51
N ILE A 63 3.91 -6.07 -5.73
CA ILE A 63 5.36 -6.03 -5.98
C ILE A 63 6.08 -6.73 -4.82
N PRO A 64 6.94 -7.73 -5.07
CA PRO A 64 7.78 -8.30 -4.01
C PRO A 64 8.67 -7.23 -3.37
N VAL A 65 8.74 -7.19 -2.03
CA VAL A 65 9.58 -6.23 -1.27
C VAL A 65 11.05 -6.34 -1.67
N ALA A 66 11.50 -7.54 -2.05
CA ALA A 66 12.87 -7.79 -2.50
C ALA A 66 13.18 -7.21 -3.90
N GLN A 67 12.17 -6.80 -4.67
CA GLN A 67 12.31 -6.30 -6.05
C GLN A 67 12.16 -4.77 -6.08
N SER A 68 12.99 -4.06 -5.32
CA SER A 68 13.05 -2.60 -5.36
C SER A 68 13.74 -2.08 -6.63
N GLY A 69 13.49 -0.82 -6.97
CA GLY A 69 14.00 -0.15 -8.17
C GLY A 69 12.88 0.23 -9.14
N ARG A 70 13.26 0.40 -10.41
CA ARG A 70 12.32 0.78 -11.48
C ARG A 70 11.56 -0.44 -11.98
N LEU A 71 10.24 -0.37 -11.96
CA LEU A 71 9.38 -1.40 -12.51
C LEU A 71 9.28 -1.30 -14.03
N ASP A 72 9.05 -2.45 -14.67
CA ASP A 72 8.72 -2.52 -16.09
C ASP A 72 7.34 -1.89 -16.34
N SER A 73 7.18 -1.20 -17.46
CA SER A 73 5.88 -0.69 -17.90
C SER A 73 4.84 -1.80 -18.13
N HIS A 74 5.29 -3.03 -18.39
CA HIS A 74 4.44 -4.20 -18.58
C HIS A 74 4.27 -5.05 -17.32
N TYR A 75 4.58 -4.50 -16.14
CA TYR A 75 4.40 -5.21 -14.87
C TYR A 75 2.95 -5.69 -14.70
N SER A 76 2.78 -6.94 -14.27
CA SER A 76 1.47 -7.55 -14.12
C SER A 76 0.61 -6.84 -13.08
N LYS A 77 -0.66 -6.65 -13.39
CA LYS A 77 -1.66 -6.06 -12.50
C LYS A 77 -2.73 -7.07 -12.17
N VAL A 78 -3.25 -6.99 -10.95
CA VAL A 78 -4.47 -7.68 -10.57
C VAL A 78 -5.63 -6.87 -11.13
N CYS A 79 -6.36 -7.48 -12.07
CA CYS A 79 -7.52 -6.91 -12.74
C CYS A 79 -8.72 -7.81 -12.46
N GLY A 80 -9.89 -7.21 -12.19
CA GLY A 80 -11.11 -7.97 -11.91
C GLY A 80 -12.31 -7.07 -11.60
N HIS A 81 -12.04 -5.88 -11.06
CA HIS A 81 -13.08 -4.89 -10.81
C HIS A 81 -13.45 -4.11 -12.06
N GLN A 82 -14.76 -3.89 -12.24
CA GLN A 82 -15.33 -3.04 -13.28
C GLN A 82 -15.25 -1.56 -12.88
N GLY A 83 -15.33 -1.26 -11.57
CA GLY A 83 -15.16 0.08 -11.00
C GLY A 83 -13.77 0.30 -10.42
N ASN A 84 -13.42 1.54 -10.05
CA ASN A 84 -12.13 1.84 -9.44
C ASN A 84 -11.95 1.09 -8.11
N VAL A 85 -10.74 0.57 -7.87
CA VAL A 85 -10.39 0.01 -6.56
C VAL A 85 -10.28 1.15 -5.55
N LEU A 86 -10.98 1.01 -4.44
CA LEU A 86 -11.10 2.00 -3.38
C LEU A 86 -10.13 1.73 -2.22
N ASP A 87 -9.97 0.45 -1.85
CA ASP A 87 -9.08 0.03 -0.77
C ASP A 87 -8.54 -1.38 -1.02
N ILE A 88 -7.37 -1.65 -0.44
CA ILE A 88 -6.69 -2.94 -0.48
C ILE A 88 -6.13 -3.27 0.91
N LYS A 89 -6.29 -4.51 1.36
CA LYS A 89 -5.80 -4.97 2.67
C LYS A 89 -5.28 -6.40 2.62
N TRP A 90 -4.08 -6.59 3.13
CA TRP A 90 -3.51 -7.92 3.33
C TRP A 90 -4.20 -8.67 4.47
N ASN A 91 -4.35 -9.98 4.31
CA ASN A 91 -4.77 -10.86 5.39
C ASN A 91 -3.65 -10.93 6.46
N PRO A 92 -3.96 -10.73 7.75
CA PRO A 92 -2.95 -10.71 8.81
C PRO A 92 -2.35 -12.09 9.13
N PHE A 93 -2.99 -13.18 8.70
CA PHE A 93 -2.54 -14.55 8.94
C PHE A 93 -1.91 -15.19 7.71
N PHE A 94 -2.35 -14.77 6.51
CA PHE A 94 -1.89 -15.34 5.24
C PHE A 94 -1.33 -14.24 4.34
N GLU A 95 -0.01 -14.21 4.22
CA GLU A 95 0.70 -13.14 3.51
C GLU A 95 0.47 -13.12 1.99
N ASN A 96 -0.11 -14.18 1.43
CA ASN A 96 -0.42 -14.30 0.00
C ASN A 96 -1.89 -14.02 -0.31
N ILE A 97 -2.66 -13.53 0.67
CA ILE A 97 -4.09 -13.25 0.53
C ILE A 97 -4.30 -11.76 0.73
N ILE A 98 -4.96 -11.13 -0.25
CA ILE A 98 -5.26 -9.69 -0.24
C ILE A 98 -6.70 -9.46 -0.64
N ALA A 99 -7.43 -8.68 0.15
CA ALA A 99 -8.76 -8.23 -0.17
C ALA A 99 -8.72 -6.88 -0.91
N SER A 100 -9.57 -6.73 -1.93
CA SER A 100 -9.80 -5.48 -2.65
C SER A 100 -11.29 -5.14 -2.71
N CYS A 101 -11.61 -3.85 -2.58
CA CYS A 101 -12.97 -3.31 -2.66
C CYS A 101 -13.06 -2.25 -3.76
N SER A 102 -14.18 -2.22 -4.50
CA SER A 102 -14.38 -1.33 -5.64
C SER A 102 -15.72 -0.57 -5.61
N GLU A 103 -15.78 0.53 -6.37
CA GLU A 103 -16.98 1.34 -6.62
C GLU A 103 -18.13 0.55 -7.28
N ASP A 104 -17.83 -0.58 -7.92
CA ASP A 104 -18.83 -1.46 -8.55
C ASP A 104 -19.60 -2.36 -7.56
N THR A 105 -19.48 -2.09 -6.26
CA THR A 105 -20.05 -2.88 -5.14
C THR A 105 -19.52 -4.31 -5.04
N SER A 106 -18.43 -4.64 -5.74
CA SER A 106 -17.76 -5.93 -5.62
C SER A 106 -16.60 -5.91 -4.62
N ALA A 107 -16.48 -6.99 -3.85
CA ALA A 107 -15.31 -7.30 -3.03
C ALA A 107 -14.71 -8.61 -3.55
N SER A 108 -13.39 -8.63 -3.78
CA SER A 108 -12.68 -9.81 -4.26
C SER A 108 -11.47 -10.12 -3.40
N ASP A 109 -11.17 -11.42 -3.23
CA ASP A 109 -10.02 -11.92 -2.46
C ASP A 109 -9.12 -12.79 -3.35
N PRO A 110 -8.24 -12.18 -4.17
CA PRO A 110 -7.27 -12.91 -4.98
C PRO A 110 -6.21 -13.63 -4.13
N GLN A 111 -5.93 -14.88 -4.48
CA GLN A 111 -4.78 -15.65 -3.98
C GLN A 111 -3.59 -15.43 -4.91
N LEU A 112 -2.44 -15.03 -4.36
CA LEU A 112 -1.20 -14.69 -5.06
C LEU A 112 -0.14 -15.80 -5.01
#